data_AF-A0AA51UG59-F1
#
_entry.id   AF-A0AA51UG59-F1
#
_cell.length_a   1.000
_cell.length_b   1.000
_cell.length_c   1.000
_cell.angle_alpha   90.00
_cell.angle_beta   90.00
_cell.angle_gamma   90.00
#
_symmetry.space_group_name_H-M   'P 1'
#
loop_
_entity.id
_entity.type
_entity.pdbx_description
1 polymer ?
#
loop_
_entity_poly.entity_id
_entity_poly.type
_entity_poly.pdbx_seq_one_letter_code
_entity_poly.pdbx_strand_id
1 'polypeptide(L)'
;MDNELTEMEDVELEHYIPAISKKDIIDIIIAYDISFIRNFGSDLFYVEMVDGEPLVPMNPRGDYPPGIERLFSLMARERISIISYKNEKLVKAYFPVNNNDL
;
A
#
# COMPACT_ATOMS: atom_id res chain seq x y z
N MET A 1 -8.77 -13.25 11.27
CA MET A 1 -7.41 -12.90 11.73
C MET A 1 -7.25 -11.44 11.41
N ASP A 2 -7.23 -10.59 12.43
CA ASP A 2 -7.02 -9.16 12.22
C ASP A 2 -5.58 -8.98 11.75
N ASN A 3 -5.42 -8.36 10.58
CA ASN A 3 -4.11 -7.96 10.08
C ASN A 3 -3.59 -6.86 11.01
N GLU A 4 -2.76 -7.23 11.98
CA GLU A 4 -2.17 -6.28 12.92
C GLU A 4 -1.33 -5.25 12.15
N LEU A 5 -1.71 -3.98 12.27
CA LEU A 5 -0.99 -2.89 11.62
C LEU A 5 0.25 -2.57 12.43
N THR A 6 1.42 -2.73 11.81
CA THR A 6 2.72 -2.38 12.40
C THR A 6 3.27 -1.12 11.74
N GLU A 7 4.07 -0.35 12.45
CA GLU A 7 4.80 0.76 11.84
C GLU A 7 5.77 0.23 10.78
N MET A 8 5.88 0.95 9.66
CA MET A 8 6.83 0.62 8.61
C MET A 8 8.18 1.25 8.92
N GLU A 9 9.22 0.44 9.02
CA GLU A 9 10.57 0.85 9.37
C GLU A 9 11.44 1.00 8.12
N ASP A 10 12.35 1.99 8.11
CA ASP A 10 13.21 2.27 6.95
C ASP A 10 14.08 1.07 6.55
N VAL A 11 14.55 0.31 7.54
CA VAL A 11 15.39 -0.90 7.32
C VAL A 11 14.69 -1.96 6.48
N GLU A 12 13.36 -2.06 6.54
CA GLU A 12 12.61 -3.01 5.73
C GLU A 12 12.58 -2.59 4.25
N LEU A 13 12.57 -1.29 4.01
CA LEU A 13 12.43 -0.69 2.68
C LEU A 13 13.72 -0.75 1.86
N GLU A 14 14.88 -0.77 2.53
CA GLU A 14 16.18 -0.95 1.88
C GLU A 14 16.31 -2.27 1.13
N HIS A 15 15.55 -3.29 1.57
CA HIS A 15 15.54 -4.62 0.96
C HIS A 15 14.50 -4.77 -0.17
N TYR A 16 13.59 -3.81 -0.31
CA TYR A 16 12.58 -3.86 -1.35
C TYR A 16 13.21 -3.59 -2.72
N ILE A 17 12.73 -4.30 -3.72
CA ILE A 17 13.19 -4.16 -5.10
C ILE A 17 12.02 -3.65 -5.94
N PRO A 18 12.11 -2.48 -6.61
CA PRO A 18 13.18 -1.49 -6.47
C PRO A 18 13.16 -0.84 -5.09
N ALA A 19 14.33 -0.36 -4.64
CA ALA A 19 14.42 0.37 -3.39
C ALA A 19 13.49 1.58 -3.43
N ILE A 20 12.86 1.85 -2.28
CA ILE A 20 11.94 2.95 -2.09
C ILE A 20 12.17 3.51 -0.69
N SER A 21 12.09 4.82 -0.51
CA SER A 21 12.20 5.40 0.84
C SER A 21 10.82 5.52 1.48
N LYS A 22 10.75 5.53 2.81
CA LYS A 22 9.51 5.83 3.56
C LYS A 22 8.95 7.18 3.15
N LYS A 23 9.83 8.15 2.90
CA LYS A 23 9.49 9.47 2.39
C LYS A 23 8.78 9.40 1.02
N ASP A 24 9.27 8.61 0.07
CA ASP A 24 8.62 8.48 -1.24
C ASP A 24 7.19 7.95 -1.10
N ILE A 25 6.98 6.96 -0.22
CA ILE A 25 5.64 6.38 0.03
C ILE A 25 4.72 7.44 0.64
N ILE A 26 5.20 8.17 1.64
CA ILE A 26 4.45 9.26 2.30
C ILE A 26 4.12 10.37 1.29
N ASP A 27 5.09 10.80 0.48
CA ASP A 27 4.90 11.86 -0.52
C ASP A 27 3.83 11.46 -1.56
N ILE A 28 3.79 10.18 -1.98
CA ILE A 28 2.71 9.66 -2.84
C ILE A 28 1.36 9.70 -2.11
N ILE A 29 1.31 9.22 -0.87
CA ILE A 29 0.05 9.19 -0.10
C ILE A 29 -0.53 10.60 0.08
N ILE A 30 0.31 11.57 0.44
CA ILE A 30 -0.10 12.97 0.62
C ILE A 30 -0.51 13.60 -0.72
N ALA A 31 0.21 13.33 -1.82
CA ALA A 31 -0.08 13.93 -3.12
C ALA A 31 -1.45 13.56 -3.69
N TYR A 32 -2.03 12.44 -3.26
CA TYR A 32 -3.33 11.95 -3.71
C TYR A 32 -4.36 11.87 -2.57
N ASP A 33 -4.10 12.51 -1.43
CA ASP A 33 -4.96 12.49 -0.24
C ASP A 33 -5.42 11.07 0.15
N ILE A 34 -4.51 10.09 0.12
CA ILE A 34 -4.84 8.68 0.39
C ILE A 34 -4.91 8.44 1.91
N SER A 35 -5.99 7.82 2.37
CA SER A 35 -6.16 7.30 3.74
C SER A 35 -5.44 5.94 3.90
N PHE A 36 -5.78 5.00 3.02
CA PHE A 36 -5.11 3.72 2.93
C PHE A 36 -5.25 3.07 1.55
N ILE A 37 -4.34 2.14 1.27
CA ILE A 37 -4.42 1.21 0.16
C ILE A 37 -4.58 -0.18 0.74
N ARG A 38 -5.54 -0.94 0.21
CA ARG A 38 -5.75 -2.36 0.54
C ARG A 38 -5.53 -3.20 -0.71
N ASN A 39 -4.68 -4.21 -0.57
CA ASN A 39 -4.42 -5.25 -1.55
C ASN A 39 -5.20 -6.51 -1.16
N PHE A 40 -5.99 -7.04 -2.09
CA PHE A 40 -6.76 -8.27 -1.90
C PHE A 40 -6.09 -9.50 -2.55
N GLY A 41 -4.94 -9.32 -3.19
CA GLY A 41 -4.28 -10.31 -4.04
C GLY A 41 -4.79 -10.23 -5.48
N SER A 42 -4.15 -10.99 -6.38
CA SER A 42 -4.55 -11.08 -7.80
C SER A 42 -4.67 -9.72 -8.49
N ASP A 43 -3.77 -8.79 -8.18
CA ASP A 43 -3.74 -7.42 -8.69
C ASP A 43 -5.02 -6.60 -8.40
N LEU A 44 -5.80 -7.00 -7.39
CA LEU A 44 -7.00 -6.29 -6.95
C LEU A 44 -6.67 -5.35 -5.78
N PHE A 45 -6.87 -4.05 -6.00
CA PHE A 45 -6.60 -3.00 -5.02
C PHE A 45 -7.83 -2.13 -4.77
N TYR A 46 -7.91 -1.62 -3.54
CA TYR A 46 -8.82 -0.55 -3.15
C TYR A 46 -8.02 0.59 -2.54
N VAL A 47 -8.29 1.81 -2.98
CA VAL A 47 -7.63 3.03 -2.51
C VAL A 47 -8.69 3.92 -1.91
N GLU A 48 -8.63 4.14 -0.60
CA GLU A 48 -9.51 5.07 0.12
C GLU A 48 -8.82 6.43 0.23
N MET A 49 -9.53 7.51 -0.08
CA MET A 49 -9.07 8.88 0.16
C MET A 49 -9.43 9.34 1.58
N VAL A 50 -8.82 10.44 2.05
CA VAL A 50 -9.05 11.00 3.39
C VAL A 50 -10.50 11.44 3.61
N ASP A 51 -11.23 11.79 2.55
CA ASP A 51 -12.66 12.11 2.61
C ASP A 51 -13.58 10.87 2.69
N GLY A 52 -13.01 9.66 2.61
CA GLY A 52 -13.71 8.38 2.66
C GLY A 52 -14.20 7.87 1.30
N GLU A 53 -14.00 8.64 0.22
CA GLU A 53 -14.36 8.22 -1.12
C GLU A 53 -13.26 7.33 -1.74
N PRO A 54 -13.62 6.38 -2.61
CA PRO A 54 -12.63 5.60 -3.32
C PRO A 54 -11.93 6.46 -4.38
N LEU A 55 -10.61 6.38 -4.46
CA LEU A 55 -9.90 6.87 -5.62
C LEU A 55 -10.10 5.87 -6.76
N VAL A 56 -10.71 6.32 -7.86
CA VAL A 56 -10.90 5.52 -9.07
C VAL A 56 -10.13 6.14 -10.23
N PRO A 57 -9.58 5.34 -11.17
CA PRO A 57 -8.97 5.89 -12.37
C PRO A 57 -10.00 6.71 -13.16
N MET A 58 -9.55 7.79 -13.81
CA MET A 58 -10.43 8.65 -14.62
C MET A 58 -11.19 7.89 -15.72
N ASN A 59 -10.66 6.77 -16.19
CA ASN A 59 -11.29 5.91 -17.19
C ASN A 59 -11.49 4.50 -16.59
N PRO A 60 -12.59 3.79 -16.91
CA PRO A 60 -12.86 2.43 -16.39
C PRO A 60 -11.82 1.35 -16.76
N ARG A 61 -10.88 1.68 -17.65
CA ARG A 61 -9.73 0.86 -18.04
C ARG A 61 -8.42 1.66 -18.00
N GLY A 62 -8.45 2.80 -17.31
CA GLY A 62 -7.29 3.64 -17.12
C GLY A 62 -6.47 3.13 -15.96
N ASP A 63 -5.18 3.40 -16.04
CA ASP A 63 -4.25 3.13 -14.96
C ASP A 63 -4.39 4.20 -13.87
N TYR A 64 -4.00 3.86 -12.65
CA TYR A 64 -3.79 4.86 -11.62
C TYR A 64 -2.58 5.73 -11.96
N PRO A 65 -2.45 6.91 -11.33
CA PRO A 65 -1.23 7.69 -11.43
C PRO A 65 0.03 6.85 -11.14
N PRO A 66 1.16 7.06 -11.85
CA PRO A 66 2.34 6.19 -11.77
C PRO A 66 2.89 5.96 -10.36
N GLY A 67 2.75 6.93 -9.46
CA GLY A 67 3.13 6.78 -8.05
C GLY A 67 2.33 5.70 -7.34
N ILE A 68 1.02 5.65 -7.57
CA ILE A 68 0.12 4.66 -6.98
C ILE A 68 0.38 3.27 -7.58
N GLU A 69 0.58 3.18 -8.90
CA GLU A 69 0.94 1.92 -9.56
C GLU A 69 2.27 1.34 -9.03
N ARG A 70 3.23 2.21 -8.70
CA ARG A 70 4.48 1.80 -8.03
C ARG A 70 4.20 1.22 -6.64
N LEU A 71 3.27 1.79 -5.88
CA LEU A 71 2.84 1.23 -4.58
C LEU A 71 2.13 -0.11 -4.74
N PHE A 72 1.28 -0.28 -5.75
CA PHE A 72 0.63 -1.56 -6.04
C PHE A 72 1.65 -2.66 -6.32
N SER A 73 2.61 -2.36 -7.20
CA SER A 73 3.70 -3.29 -7.53
C SER A 73 4.50 -3.70 -6.30
N LEU A 74 4.80 -2.74 -5.42
CA LEU A 74 5.47 -2.99 -4.15
C LEU A 74 4.62 -3.88 -3.24
N MET A 75 3.35 -3.54 -3.04
CA MET A 75 2.45 -4.26 -2.16
C MET A 75 2.21 -5.70 -2.63
N ALA A 76 2.09 -5.94 -3.94
CA ALA A 76 1.96 -7.26 -4.50
C ALA A 76 3.23 -8.10 -4.27
N ARG A 77 4.41 -7.53 -4.55
CA ARG A 77 5.70 -8.23 -4.43
C ARG A 77 6.02 -8.61 -3.00
N GLU A 78 5.87 -7.67 -2.08
CA GLU A 78 6.21 -7.86 -0.67
C GLU A 78 5.06 -8.47 0.14
N ARG A 79 3.97 -8.89 -0.53
CA ARG A 79 2.77 -9.45 0.11
C ARG A 79 2.19 -8.56 1.21
N ILE A 80 2.26 -7.24 0.99
CA ILE A 80 1.64 -6.24 1.88
C ILE A 80 0.16 -6.19 1.54
N SER A 81 -0.69 -6.43 2.54
CA SER A 81 -2.14 -6.40 2.42
C SER A 81 -2.71 -5.00 2.63
N ILE A 82 -2.07 -4.17 3.46
CA ILE A 82 -2.50 -2.78 3.72
C ILE A 82 -1.27 -1.88 3.85
N ILE A 83 -1.35 -0.68 3.30
CA ILE A 83 -0.53 0.48 3.66
C ILE A 83 -1.47 1.61 4.07
N SER A 84 -1.21 2.29 5.17
CA SER A 84 -1.99 3.45 5.62
C SER A 84 -1.07 4.49 6.25
N TYR A 85 -1.41 5.76 6.06
CA TYR A 85 -0.73 6.87 6.72
C TYR A 85 -1.70 7.55 7.67
N LYS A 86 -1.50 7.38 8.98
CA LYS A 86 -2.39 7.93 10.00
C LYS A 86 -1.58 8.42 11.19
N ASN A 87 -2.00 9.54 11.79
CA ASN A 87 -1.30 10.16 12.92
C ASN A 87 0.20 10.36 12.65
N GLU A 88 0.53 10.83 11.44
CA GLU A 88 1.91 11.04 10.95
C GLU A 88 2.78 9.77 10.87
N LYS A 89 2.17 8.58 11.00
CA LYS A 89 2.85 7.29 10.94
C LYS A 89 2.42 6.49 9.72
N LEU A 90 3.41 5.99 8.99
CA LEU A 90 3.20 5.01 7.94
C LEU A 90 3.13 3.62 8.58
N VAL A 91 1.98 2.98 8.45
CA VAL A 91 1.73 1.63 8.97
C VAL A 91 1.41 0.69 7.82
N LYS A 92 1.70 -0.59 8.03
CA LYS A 92 1.40 -1.65 7.07
C LYS A 92 0.89 -2.91 7.76
N ALA A 93 0.32 -3.81 6.98
CA ALA A 93 0.15 -5.19 7.36
C ALA A 93 0.44 -6.11 6.17
N TYR A 94 0.89 -7.33 6.45
CA TYR A 94 1.11 -8.36 5.44
C TYR A 94 -0.14 -9.23 5.26
N PHE A 95 -0.19 -10.03 4.19
CA PHE A 95 -1.15 -11.13 4.13
C PHE A 95 -0.85 -12.16 5.24
N PRO A 96 -1.87 -12.77 5.84
CA PRO A 96 -1.66 -13.83 6.82
C PRO A 96 -0.88 -14.98 6.16
N VAL A 97 0.15 -15.47 6.84
CA VAL A 97 0.87 -16.67 6.43
C VAL A 97 0.02 -17.87 6.88
N ASN A 98 -0.57 -18.59 5.93
CA ASN A 98 -1.18 -19.87 6.24
C ASN A 98 -0.06 -20.89 6.44
N ASN A 99 0.18 -21.29 7.69
CA ASN A 99 1.17 -22.32 8.05
C ASN A 99 0.87 -23.71 7.45
N ASN A 100 -0.23 -23.89 6.73
CA ASN A 100 -0.58 -25.14 6.04
C ASN A 100 0.01 -25.25 4.61
N ASP A 101 0.68 -24.21 4.12
CA ASP A 101 1.31 -24.17 2.79
C ASP A 101 2.83 -24.45 2.83
N LEU A 102 3.37 -24.94 3.96
CA LEU A 102 4.78 -25.32 4.15
C LEU A 102 4.97 -26.85 4.22
#